data_AF-A0A9P7SSQ7-F1
#
_entry.id   AF-A0A9P7SSQ7-F1
#
_cell.length_a   1.000
_cell.length_b   1.000
_cell.length_c   1.000
_cell.angle_alpha   90.00
_cell.angle_beta   90.00
_cell.angle_gamma   90.00
#
_symmetry.space_group_name_H-M   'P 1'
#
loop_
_entity.id
_entity.type
_entity.pdbx_description
1 polymer ?
#
loop_
_entity_poly.entity_id
_entity_poly.type
_entity_poly.pdbx_seq_one_letter_code
_entity_poly.pdbx_strand_id
1 'polypeptide(L)'
;MSADTRPISPSRFAAALKDLSLSMLHLKVLEIRNSIAHLQYSNDQLRPFADGTATALGAEQGQPAQPDQDCVDAMRENEVVMERMAERIALVRTEVEGRGVSWAEFRSQEEVEADKEADKEADRETARAQRAESPLRNGGQHPGDGDTERAHSAWTDGTFQTGTIRNGELHMDGRSGVSQTGTGTHGGRLSDDELRRAMEERMRNLENEEEEGGMHL
;
A
#
# COMPACT_ATOMS: atom_id res chain seq x y z
N MET A 1 -4.66 -25.97 4.54
CA MET A 1 -3.33 -25.45 4.15
C MET A 1 -2.55 -25.13 5.43
N SER A 2 -1.27 -25.50 5.47
CA SER A 2 -0.20 -25.27 6.47
C SER A 2 -0.57 -24.83 7.91
N ALA A 3 -0.84 -25.79 8.80
CA ALA A 3 -0.94 -25.55 10.25
C ALA A 3 0.39 -25.78 11.03
N ASP A 4 1.50 -26.06 10.34
CA ASP A 4 2.74 -26.53 10.98
C ASP A 4 3.88 -25.49 11.07
N THR A 5 3.66 -24.25 10.62
CA THR A 5 4.60 -23.16 10.87
C THR A 5 4.30 -22.52 12.23
N ARG A 6 4.63 -23.23 13.32
CA ARG A 6 4.54 -22.65 14.66
C ARG A 6 5.39 -21.38 14.72
N PRO A 7 4.82 -20.22 15.06
CA PRO A 7 5.59 -18.99 15.21
C PRO A 7 6.74 -19.18 16.21
N ILE A 8 7.92 -18.62 15.90
CA ILE A 8 9.03 -18.58 16.85
C ILE A 8 8.58 -17.83 18.12
N SER A 9 8.80 -18.44 19.29
CA SER A 9 8.52 -17.83 20.58
C SER A 9 9.35 -16.56 20.79
N PRO A 10 8.82 -15.52 21.46
CA PRO A 10 9.55 -14.28 21.73
C PRO A 10 10.92 -14.50 22.37
N SER A 11 11.03 -15.41 23.33
CA SER A 11 12.29 -15.75 24.02
C SER A 11 13.35 -16.32 23.08
N ARG A 12 12.97 -17.24 22.19
CA ARG A 12 13.88 -17.81 21.18
C ARG A 12 14.30 -16.75 20.15
N PHE A 13 13.38 -15.85 19.76
CA PHE A 13 13.71 -14.74 18.89
C PHE A 13 14.75 -13.82 19.54
N ALA A 14 14.53 -13.40 20.78
CA ALA A 14 15.47 -12.56 21.53
C ALA A 14 16.86 -13.22 21.70
N ALA A 15 16.90 -14.53 21.96
CA ALA A 15 18.16 -15.27 22.04
C ALA A 15 18.94 -15.21 20.71
N ALA A 16 18.25 -15.34 19.57
CA ALA A 16 18.89 -15.28 18.25
C ALA A 16 19.42 -13.89 17.90
N LEU A 17 18.80 -12.81 18.40
CA LEU A 17 19.25 -11.42 18.12
C LEU A 17 20.69 -11.16 18.57
N LYS A 18 21.14 -11.84 19.63
CA LYS A 18 22.50 -11.69 20.19
C LYS A 18 23.61 -12.03 19.19
N ASP A 19 23.32 -12.94 18.26
CA ASP A 19 24.29 -13.39 17.27
C ASP A 19 24.28 -12.53 15.99
N LEU A 20 23.31 -11.62 15.84
CA LEU A 20 23.21 -10.74 14.67
C LEU A 20 24.13 -9.52 14.80
N SER A 21 24.73 -9.08 13.69
CA SER A 21 25.40 -7.78 13.59
C SER A 21 24.40 -6.63 13.60
N LEU A 22 24.87 -5.40 13.89
CA LEU A 22 24.01 -4.21 13.92
C LEU A 22 23.31 -3.96 12.57
N SER A 23 24.03 -4.12 11.45
CA SER A 23 23.44 -4.01 10.11
C SER A 23 22.34 -5.03 9.85
N MET A 24 22.50 -6.27 10.35
CA MET A 24 21.46 -7.29 10.24
C MET A 24 20.24 -6.97 11.11
N LEU A 25 20.43 -6.33 12.27
CA LEU A 25 19.32 -5.83 13.08
C LEU A 25 18.52 -4.75 12.34
N HIS A 26 19.18 -3.83 11.61
CA HIS A 26 18.49 -2.84 10.78
C HIS A 26 17.63 -3.50 9.70
N LEU A 27 18.22 -4.45 8.95
CA LEU A 27 17.48 -5.21 7.94
C LEU A 27 16.29 -5.93 8.57
N LYS A 28 16.45 -6.49 9.77
CA LYS A 28 15.37 -7.20 10.45
C LYS A 28 14.23 -6.26 10.84
N VAL A 29 14.52 -5.05 11.32
CA VAL A 29 13.48 -4.05 11.61
C VAL A 29 12.74 -3.65 10.34
N LEU A 30 13.44 -3.43 9.23
CA LEU A 30 12.82 -3.09 7.95
C LEU A 30 11.92 -4.21 7.42
N GLU A 31 12.37 -5.46 7.49
CA GLU A 31 11.58 -6.64 7.12
C GLU A 31 10.28 -6.73 7.94
N ILE A 32 10.38 -6.54 9.26
CA ILE A 32 9.21 -6.62 10.14
C ILE A 32 8.24 -5.46 9.89
N ARG A 33 8.74 -4.23 9.73
CA ARG A 33 7.90 -3.07 9.38
C ARG A 33 7.19 -3.26 8.05
N ASN A 34 7.89 -3.75 7.04
CA ASN A 34 7.27 -4.05 5.75
C ASN A 34 6.18 -5.13 5.89
N SER A 35 6.41 -6.17 6.69
CA SER A 35 5.39 -7.18 6.99
C SER A 35 4.15 -6.59 7.67
N ILE A 36 4.33 -5.67 8.62
CA ILE A 36 3.23 -4.94 9.27
C ILE A 36 2.46 -4.10 8.25
N ALA A 37 3.17 -3.33 7.41
CA ALA A 37 2.55 -2.48 6.39
C ALA A 37 1.71 -3.29 5.40
N HIS A 38 2.18 -4.49 5.01
CA HIS A 38 1.40 -5.39 4.16
C HIS A 38 0.13 -5.91 4.84
N LEU A 39 0.19 -6.22 6.13
CA LEU A 39 -0.99 -6.64 6.90
C LEU A 39 -2.00 -5.50 7.06
N GLN A 40 -1.52 -4.28 7.32
CA GLN A 40 -2.37 -3.08 7.38
C GLN A 40 -3.08 -2.83 6.04
N TYR A 41 -2.33 -2.88 4.94
CA TYR A 41 -2.90 -2.73 3.61
C TYR A 41 -3.93 -3.83 3.30
N SER A 42 -3.64 -5.08 3.65
CA SER A 42 -4.61 -6.19 3.51
C SER A 42 -5.87 -5.95 4.33
N ASN A 43 -5.75 -5.44 5.56
CA ASN A 43 -6.90 -5.13 6.40
C ASN A 43 -7.75 -3.98 5.82
N ASP A 44 -7.10 -2.95 5.25
CA ASP A 44 -7.81 -1.87 4.56
C ASP A 44 -8.56 -2.38 3.33
N GLN A 45 -8.03 -3.38 2.62
CA GLN A 45 -8.70 -4.02 1.49
C GLN A 45 -9.88 -4.92 1.91
N LEU A 46 -9.79 -5.56 3.07
CA LEU A 46 -10.86 -6.42 3.61
C LEU A 46 -12.00 -5.61 4.24
N ARG A 47 -11.71 -4.41 4.76
CA ARG A 47 -12.67 -3.57 5.48
C ARG A 47 -14.00 -3.35 4.74
N PRO A 48 -14.05 -3.04 3.43
CA PRO A 48 -15.31 -2.85 2.72
C PRO A 48 -16.23 -4.08 2.75
N PHE A 49 -15.66 -5.28 2.69
CA PHE A 49 -16.39 -6.54 2.74
C PHE A 49 -16.80 -6.90 4.17
N ALA A 50 -15.90 -6.68 5.13
CA ALA A 50 -16.17 -6.87 6.56
C ALA A 50 -17.31 -5.95 7.05
N ASP A 51 -17.38 -4.71 6.56
CA ASP A 51 -18.43 -3.75 6.91
C ASP A 51 -19.73 -3.96 6.11
N GLY A 52 -19.73 -4.86 5.12
CA GLY A 52 -20.86 -5.06 4.21
C GLY A 52 -21.12 -3.85 3.29
N THR A 53 -20.12 -3.00 3.06
CA THR A 53 -20.21 -1.86 2.12
C THR A 53 -19.86 -2.25 0.68
N ALA A 54 -19.12 -3.34 0.52
CA ALA A 54 -18.83 -4.00 -0.76
C ALA A 54 -19.39 -5.42 -0.73
N THR A 55 -19.83 -5.91 -1.89
CA THR A 55 -20.35 -7.26 -2.06
C THR A 55 -19.29 -8.15 -2.71
N ALA A 56 -19.07 -9.34 -2.17
CA ALA A 56 -18.15 -10.31 -2.74
C ALA A 56 -18.59 -10.75 -4.15
N LEU A 57 -17.61 -11.09 -5.00
CA LEU A 57 -17.83 -11.65 -6.33
C LEU A 57 -18.63 -12.96 -6.22
N GLY A 58 -19.83 -12.97 -6.78
CA GLY A 58 -20.72 -14.15 -6.79
C GLY A 58 -21.95 -14.03 -5.90
N ALA A 59 -22.11 -12.93 -5.13
CA ALA A 59 -23.36 -12.68 -4.44
C ALA A 59 -24.49 -12.32 -5.42
N GLU A 60 -25.71 -12.72 -5.11
CA GLU A 60 -26.87 -12.48 -5.95
C GLU A 60 -27.19 -10.98 -6.04
N GLN A 61 -27.37 -10.50 -7.28
CA GLN A 61 -27.72 -9.11 -7.55
C GLN A 61 -29.07 -8.77 -6.90
N GLY A 62 -29.08 -7.75 -6.04
CA GLY A 62 -30.30 -7.25 -5.37
C GLY A 62 -30.44 -7.65 -3.90
N GLN A 63 -29.53 -8.45 -3.35
CA GLN A 63 -29.46 -8.68 -1.91
C GLN A 63 -28.67 -7.54 -1.22
N PRO A 64 -29.08 -7.10 -0.02
CA PRO A 64 -28.31 -6.12 0.73
C PRO A 64 -26.94 -6.71 1.06
N ALA A 65 -25.88 -5.94 0.83
CA ALA A 65 -24.53 -6.32 1.20
C ALA A 65 -24.48 -6.53 2.72
N GLN A 66 -24.13 -7.75 3.13
CA GLN A 66 -23.98 -8.12 4.53
C GLN A 66 -22.48 -8.21 4.87
N PRO A 67 -22.10 -7.89 6.11
CA PRO A 67 -20.76 -8.16 6.64
C PRO A 67 -20.29 -9.58 6.31
N ASP A 68 -19.15 -9.69 5.63
CA ASP A 68 -18.50 -10.97 5.40
C ASP A 68 -17.74 -11.39 6.65
N GLN A 69 -18.23 -12.45 7.32
CA GLN A 69 -17.64 -12.96 8.56
C GLN A 69 -16.22 -13.49 8.35
N ASP A 70 -15.91 -14.08 7.20
CA ASP A 70 -14.57 -14.58 6.92
C ASP A 70 -13.57 -13.42 6.79
N CYS A 71 -14.00 -12.30 6.21
CA CYS A 71 -13.22 -11.06 6.15
C CYS A 71 -12.97 -10.49 7.56
N VAL A 72 -14.01 -10.47 8.42
CA VAL A 72 -13.89 -10.02 9.82
C VAL A 72 -12.90 -10.88 10.60
N ASP A 73 -12.99 -12.20 10.45
CA ASP A 73 -12.13 -13.13 11.17
C ASP A 73 -10.67 -13.08 10.67
N ALA A 74 -10.46 -12.93 9.36
CA ALA A 74 -9.15 -12.73 8.76
C ALA A 74 -8.48 -11.43 9.24
N MET A 75 -9.23 -10.33 9.32
CA MET A 75 -8.72 -9.06 9.87
C MET A 75 -8.26 -9.22 11.33
N ARG A 76 -9.07 -9.91 12.16
CA ARG A 76 -8.72 -10.18 13.56
C ARG A 76 -7.46 -11.03 13.69
N GLU A 77 -7.30 -12.05 12.84
CA GLU A 77 -6.09 -12.86 12.84
C GLU A 77 -4.85 -12.04 12.44
N ASN A 78 -4.99 -11.20 11.41
CA ASN A 78 -3.93 -10.28 10.98
C ASN A 78 -3.51 -9.32 12.10
N GLU A 79 -4.45 -8.78 12.87
CA GLU A 79 -4.16 -7.93 14.03
C GLU A 79 -3.31 -8.64 15.08
N VAL A 80 -3.64 -9.89 15.42
CA VAL A 80 -2.82 -10.70 16.33
C VAL A 80 -1.41 -10.94 15.78
N VAL A 81 -1.25 -11.08 14.46
CA VAL A 81 0.07 -11.19 13.82
C VAL A 81 0.83 -9.87 13.91
N MET A 82 0.17 -8.73 13.65
CA MET A 82 0.77 -7.39 13.76
C MET A 82 1.27 -7.12 15.18
N GLU A 83 0.50 -7.49 16.21
CA GLU A 83 0.92 -7.37 17.62
C GLU A 83 2.21 -8.14 17.91
N ARG A 84 2.30 -9.39 17.44
CA ARG A 84 3.51 -10.21 17.59
C ARG A 84 4.70 -9.63 16.82
N MET A 85 4.48 -9.04 15.66
CA MET A 85 5.52 -8.37 14.89
C MET A 85 5.99 -7.09 15.61
N ALA A 86 5.08 -6.33 16.21
CA ALA A 86 5.42 -5.17 17.04
C ALA A 86 6.21 -5.58 18.30
N GLU A 87 5.83 -6.67 18.96
CA GLU A 87 6.59 -7.25 20.08
C GLU A 87 8.03 -7.59 19.65
N ARG A 88 8.22 -8.15 18.46
CA ARG A 88 9.55 -8.44 17.91
C ARG A 88 10.37 -7.16 17.68
N ILE A 89 9.75 -6.07 17.21
CA ILE A 89 10.43 -4.76 17.11
C ILE A 89 10.88 -4.30 18.50
N ALA A 90 10.05 -4.45 19.53
CA ALA A 90 10.42 -4.08 20.90
C ALA A 90 11.59 -4.91 21.45
N LEU A 91 11.68 -6.19 21.10
CA LEU A 91 12.83 -7.04 21.44
C LEU A 91 14.11 -6.59 20.72
N VAL A 92 14.03 -6.23 19.44
CA VAL A 92 15.18 -5.68 18.70
C VAL A 92 15.62 -4.36 19.32
N ARG A 93 14.68 -3.49 19.69
CA ARG A 93 14.98 -2.25 20.41
C ARG A 93 15.75 -2.49 21.70
N THR A 94 15.27 -3.41 22.52
CA THR A 94 15.93 -3.77 23.79
C THR A 94 17.36 -4.26 23.56
N GLU A 95 17.58 -5.08 22.53
CA GLU A 95 18.92 -5.58 22.17
C GLU A 95 19.84 -4.44 21.68
N VAL A 96 19.35 -3.55 20.81
CA VAL A 96 20.09 -2.40 20.28
C VAL A 96 20.52 -1.46 21.41
N GLU A 97 19.59 -1.10 22.29
CA GLU A 97 19.86 -0.25 23.45
C GLU A 97 20.79 -0.96 24.46
N GLY A 98 20.65 -2.27 24.63
CA GLY A 98 21.56 -3.10 25.43
C GLY A 98 23.01 -3.13 24.91
N ARG A 99 23.21 -2.88 23.61
CA ARG A 99 24.53 -2.70 22.98
C ARG A 99 25.05 -1.25 23.08
N GLY A 100 24.28 -0.34 23.68
CA GLY A 100 24.63 1.08 23.80
C GLY A 100 24.37 1.91 22.54
N VAL A 101 23.62 1.38 21.57
CA VAL A 101 23.25 2.09 20.34
C VAL A 101 21.89 2.74 20.53
N SER A 102 21.72 3.96 20.02
CA SER A 102 20.46 4.68 20.11
C SER A 102 19.41 4.07 19.16
N TRP A 103 18.21 3.80 19.66
CA TRP A 103 17.08 3.38 18.82
C TRP A 103 16.70 4.43 17.75
N ALA A 104 17.09 5.70 17.94
CA ALA A 104 16.80 6.75 16.97
C ALA A 104 17.34 6.44 15.56
N GLU A 105 18.44 5.70 15.45
CA GLU A 105 19.04 5.29 14.17
C GLU A 105 18.18 4.28 13.41
N PHE A 106 17.27 3.60 14.11
CA PHE A 106 16.38 2.59 13.57
C PHE A 106 15.01 3.15 13.19
N ARG A 107 14.73 4.43 13.46
CA ARG A 107 13.45 5.06 13.07
C ARG A 107 13.41 5.30 11.56
N SER A 108 12.25 5.09 10.95
CA SER A 108 12.01 5.50 9.58
C SER A 108 11.87 7.03 9.50
N GLN A 109 12.13 7.59 8.33
CA GLN A 109 11.91 9.03 8.10
C GLN A 109 10.45 9.42 8.32
N GLU A 110 9.52 8.54 7.96
CA GLU A 110 8.09 8.72 8.18
C GLU A 110 7.74 8.78 9.67
N GLU A 111 8.28 7.88 10.51
CA GLU A 111 8.07 7.92 11.96
C GLU A 111 8.60 9.23 12.57
N VAL A 112 9.78 9.68 12.12
CA VAL A 112 10.36 10.93 12.61
C VAL A 112 9.52 12.15 12.19
N GLU A 113 8.93 12.13 10.99
CA GLU A 113 8.09 13.24 10.52
C GLU A 113 6.71 13.23 11.18
N ALA A 114 6.14 12.05 11.44
CA ALA A 114 4.89 11.91 12.19
C ALA A 114 5.02 12.44 13.63
N ASP A 115 6.12 12.12 14.33
CA ASP A 115 6.40 12.66 15.67
C ASP A 115 6.45 14.21 15.65
N LYS A 116 7.16 14.79 14.67
CA LYS A 116 7.24 16.26 14.54
C LYS A 116 5.89 16.89 14.23
N GLU A 117 5.05 16.26 13.43
CA GLU A 117 3.73 16.80 13.12
C GLU A 117 2.79 16.72 14.33
N ALA A 118 2.88 15.65 15.12
CA ALA A 118 2.18 15.53 16.39
C ALA A 118 2.61 16.63 17.38
N ASP A 119 3.92 16.90 17.50
CA ASP A 119 4.44 17.98 18.34
C ASP A 119 3.92 19.36 17.90
N LYS A 120 3.90 19.64 16.59
CA LYS A 120 3.34 20.89 16.05
C LYS A 120 1.84 21.02 16.32
N GLU A 121 1.09 19.93 16.25
CA GLU A 121 -0.36 19.96 16.51
C GLU A 121 -0.64 20.19 18.01
N ALA A 122 0.13 19.57 18.90
CA ALA A 122 0.06 19.83 20.33
C ALA A 122 0.37 21.30 20.66
N ASP A 123 1.43 21.87 20.06
CA ASP A 123 1.78 23.28 20.22
C ASP A 123 0.65 24.22 19.73
N ARG A 124 0.03 23.91 18.59
CA ARG A 124 -1.13 24.65 18.05
C ARG A 124 -2.34 24.55 18.97
N GLU A 125 -2.61 23.39 19.55
CA GLU A 125 -3.70 23.20 20.51
C GLU A 125 -3.48 24.03 21.78
N THR A 126 -2.27 24.02 22.34
CA THR A 126 -1.93 24.90 23.47
C THR A 126 -2.03 26.39 23.12
N ALA A 127 -1.58 26.81 21.94
CA ALA A 127 -1.70 28.20 21.50
C ALA A 127 -3.17 28.63 21.30
N ARG A 128 -4.02 27.71 20.80
CA ARG A 128 -5.46 27.95 20.64
C ARG A 128 -6.18 28.05 21.99
N ALA A 129 -5.80 27.22 22.97
CA ALA A 129 -6.31 27.29 24.33
C ALA A 129 -5.92 28.61 25.02
N GLN A 130 -4.66 29.04 24.90
CA GLN A 130 -4.20 30.33 25.46
C GLN A 130 -4.88 31.55 24.82
N ARG A 131 -5.26 31.47 23.54
CA ARG A 131 -5.99 32.53 22.83
C ARG A 131 -7.48 32.60 23.19
N ALA A 132 -8.05 31.52 23.74
CA ALA A 132 -9.44 31.46 24.20
C ALA A 132 -9.65 32.06 25.61
N GLU A 133 -8.59 32.25 26.40
CA GLU A 133 -8.66 32.83 27.76
C GLU A 133 -8.50 34.37 27.80
N SER A 134 -8.31 35.03 26.65
CA SER A 134 -8.28 36.50 26.57
C SER A 134 -9.69 37.09 26.39
N PRO A 135 -10.18 37.98 27.27
CA PRO A 135 -11.53 38.53 27.16
C PRO A 135 -11.70 39.36 25.88
N LEU A 136 -12.81 39.12 25.19
CA LEU A 136 -13.15 39.69 23.89
C LEU A 136 -12.99 41.22 23.84
N ARG A 137 -12.02 41.69 23.05
CA ARG A 137 -11.98 43.06 22.55
C ARG A 137 -12.50 43.03 21.12
N ASN A 138 -13.73 43.52 20.95
CA ASN A 138 -14.44 43.55 19.68
C ASN A 138 -13.71 44.46 18.68
N GLY A 139 -13.28 43.88 17.56
CA GLY A 139 -12.55 44.56 16.49
C GLY A 139 -12.53 43.64 15.28
N GLY A 140 -13.57 43.72 14.46
CA GLY A 140 -13.70 42.91 13.25
C GLY A 140 -12.66 43.29 12.20
N GLN A 141 -12.06 42.26 11.59
CA GLN A 141 -11.61 42.30 10.21
C GLN A 141 -11.39 40.85 9.76
N HIS A 142 -12.19 40.41 8.79
CA HIS A 142 -11.88 39.26 7.95
C HIS A 142 -10.61 39.59 7.14
N PRO A 143 -9.66 38.65 7.03
CA PRO A 143 -9.05 38.48 5.72
C PRO A 143 -8.88 37.00 5.33
N GLY A 144 -9.25 36.73 4.08
CA GLY A 144 -8.53 35.81 3.21
C GLY A 144 -8.79 34.33 3.42
N ASP A 145 -9.67 33.79 2.57
CA ASP A 145 -9.50 32.43 2.04
C ASP A 145 -8.05 32.27 1.55
N GLY A 146 -7.23 31.64 2.38
CA GLY A 146 -5.97 31.06 1.98
C GLY A 146 -6.27 29.65 1.52
N ASP A 147 -6.34 29.47 0.21
CA ASP A 147 -6.36 28.18 -0.47
C ASP A 147 -5.14 27.38 -0.01
N THR A 148 -5.32 26.56 1.02
CA THR A 148 -4.36 25.52 1.37
C THR A 148 -4.35 24.55 0.20
N GLU A 149 -3.34 24.71 -0.65
CA GLU A 149 -2.91 23.70 -1.62
C GLU A 149 -2.84 22.36 -0.89
N ARG A 150 -3.91 21.58 -1.06
CA ARG A 150 -4.01 20.20 -0.61
C ARG A 150 -2.85 19.51 -1.32
N ALA A 151 -1.81 19.12 -0.60
CA ALA A 151 -0.75 18.30 -1.18
C ALA A 151 -1.38 17.01 -1.69
N HIS A 152 -1.70 16.98 -2.98
CA HIS A 152 -2.32 15.83 -3.63
C HIS A 152 -1.24 14.75 -3.70
N SER A 153 -1.50 13.57 -3.13
CA SER A 153 -0.56 12.46 -3.27
C SER A 153 -0.35 12.20 -4.76
N ALA A 154 0.91 12.18 -5.20
CA ALA A 154 1.28 11.93 -6.58
C ALA A 154 0.69 10.62 -7.15
N TRP A 155 0.28 9.67 -6.29
CA TRP A 155 -0.41 8.44 -6.67
C TRP A 155 -1.89 8.61 -7.03
N THR A 156 -2.51 9.75 -6.74
CA THR A 156 -3.94 9.99 -6.95
C THR A 156 -4.24 11.05 -8.02
N ASP A 157 -3.28 11.93 -8.32
CA ASP A 157 -3.40 12.97 -9.35
C ASP A 157 -2.95 12.50 -10.75
N GLY A 158 -2.48 11.25 -10.85
CA GLY A 158 -2.00 10.62 -12.07
C GLY A 158 -0.67 11.17 -12.58
N THR A 159 0.05 12.01 -11.82
CA THR A 159 1.33 12.61 -12.25
C THR A 159 2.49 11.63 -12.27
N PHE A 160 2.37 10.45 -11.66
CA PHE A 160 3.38 9.41 -11.77
C PHE A 160 3.41 8.81 -13.18
N GLN A 161 4.60 8.83 -13.79
CA GLN A 161 4.89 8.16 -15.06
C GLN A 161 5.70 6.90 -14.75
N THR A 162 5.13 5.74 -15.04
CA THR A 162 5.86 4.47 -14.95
C THR A 162 6.54 4.20 -16.29
N GLY A 163 7.84 3.94 -16.28
CA GLY A 163 8.61 3.50 -17.43
C GLY A 163 9.20 2.11 -17.20
N THR A 164 9.60 1.42 -18.28
CA THR A 164 10.26 0.12 -18.23
C THR A 164 11.74 0.27 -18.62
N ILE A 165 12.67 -0.35 -17.89
CA ILE A 165 14.08 -0.37 -18.27
C ILE A 165 14.34 -1.60 -19.13
N ARG A 166 14.80 -1.42 -20.38
CA ARG A 166 15.23 -2.51 -21.27
C ARG A 166 16.66 -2.23 -21.74
N ASN A 167 17.55 -3.21 -21.59
CA ASN A 167 18.96 -3.10 -22.02
C ASN A 167 19.71 -1.87 -21.47
N GLY A 168 19.37 -1.42 -20.26
CA GLY A 168 19.99 -0.24 -19.62
C GLY A 168 19.43 1.10 -20.10
N GLU A 169 18.44 1.09 -21.00
CA GLU A 169 17.76 2.29 -21.48
C GLU A 169 16.38 2.41 -20.82
N LEU A 170 16.04 3.62 -20.39
CA LEU A 170 14.76 3.93 -19.75
C LEU A 170 13.71 4.21 -20.83
N HIS A 171 12.70 3.34 -20.95
CA HIS A 171 11.57 3.54 -21.85
C HIS A 171 10.39 4.11 -21.05
N MET A 172 10.05 5.38 -21.26
CA MET A 172 8.86 5.98 -20.66
C MET A 172 7.64 5.74 -21.54
N ASP A 173 6.54 5.23 -20.96
CA ASP A 173 5.27 5.12 -21.67
C ASP A 173 4.62 6.51 -21.76
N GLY A 174 4.66 7.09 -22.97
CA GLY A 174 4.16 8.44 -23.23
C GLY A 174 2.64 8.55 -23.03
N ARG A 175 2.22 9.50 -22.17
CA ARG A 175 0.82 9.90 -21.97
C ARG A 175 0.20 10.28 -23.33
N SER A 176 -0.85 9.56 -23.72
CA SER A 176 -1.68 9.94 -24.86
C SER A 176 -2.67 11.03 -24.46
N GLY A 177 -2.38 12.27 -24.87
CA GLY A 177 -3.33 13.38 -24.88
C GLY A 177 -3.07 14.28 -26.09
N VAL A 178 -3.84 14.07 -27.17
CA VAL A 178 -4.32 15.03 -28.21
C VAL A 178 -3.36 16.21 -28.55
N SER A 179 -2.80 16.43 -29.75
CA SER A 179 -3.35 16.32 -31.12
C SER A 179 -2.26 16.49 -32.20
N GLN A 180 -2.56 15.91 -33.37
CA GLN A 180 -2.23 16.35 -34.75
C GLN A 180 -0.86 16.12 -35.44
N THR A 181 -1.01 15.45 -36.60
CA THR A 181 -0.24 15.50 -37.86
C THR A 181 0.97 14.56 -38.06
N GLY A 182 0.82 13.65 -39.04
CA GLY A 182 1.89 13.35 -39.99
C GLY A 182 2.56 11.99 -39.87
N THR A 183 2.15 11.08 -40.77
CA THR A 183 2.94 10.02 -41.42
C THR A 183 3.55 8.89 -40.57
N GLY A 184 2.97 7.69 -40.75
CA GLY A 184 3.80 6.52 -41.04
C GLY A 184 4.06 5.51 -39.91
N THR A 185 3.13 4.58 -39.80
CA THR A 185 3.34 3.12 -39.65
C THR A 185 3.59 2.47 -38.28
N HIS A 186 2.59 1.65 -37.91
CA HIS A 186 2.55 0.46 -37.04
C HIS A 186 2.42 0.63 -35.51
N GLY A 187 1.16 0.68 -35.07
CA GLY A 187 0.77 0.51 -33.67
C GLY A 187 -0.72 0.80 -33.47
N GLY A 188 -1.58 0.15 -34.26
CA GLY A 188 -3.03 0.42 -34.31
C GLY A 188 -3.71 0.08 -32.99
N ARG A 189 -4.30 1.09 -32.36
CA ARG A 189 -5.31 0.94 -31.31
C ARG A 189 -6.56 0.39 -31.95
N LEU A 190 -6.75 -0.93 -31.88
CA LEU A 190 -8.03 -1.55 -32.22
C LEU A 190 -9.08 -1.01 -31.25
N SER A 191 -10.21 -0.55 -31.79
CA SER A 191 -11.37 -0.29 -30.94
C SER A 191 -11.87 -1.60 -30.33
N ASP A 192 -12.59 -1.53 -29.20
CA ASP A 192 -12.97 -2.71 -28.42
C ASP A 192 -13.78 -3.74 -29.26
N ASP A 193 -14.57 -3.26 -30.22
CA ASP A 193 -15.32 -4.09 -31.17
C ASP A 193 -14.42 -4.76 -32.23
N GLU A 194 -13.36 -4.09 -32.67
CA GLU A 194 -12.38 -4.64 -33.61
C GLU A 194 -11.48 -5.67 -32.93
N LEU A 195 -11.12 -5.43 -31.67
CA LEU A 195 -10.38 -6.38 -30.85
C LEU A 195 -11.17 -7.66 -30.61
N ARG A 196 -12.48 -7.53 -30.34
CA ARG A 196 -13.38 -8.68 -30.19
C ARG A 196 -13.47 -9.51 -31.46
N ARG A 197 -13.62 -8.88 -32.62
CA ARG A 197 -13.60 -9.57 -33.92
C ARG A 197 -12.27 -10.28 -34.19
N ALA A 198 -11.15 -9.61 -33.89
CA ALA A 198 -9.82 -10.20 -34.08
C ALA A 198 -9.58 -11.41 -33.16
N MET A 199 -10.11 -11.40 -31.93
CA MET A 199 -10.06 -12.54 -31.02
C MET A 199 -10.95 -13.71 -31.48
N GLU A 200 -12.17 -13.43 -31.95
CA GLU A 200 -13.07 -14.45 -32.50
C GLU A 200 -12.47 -15.11 -33.75
N GLU A 201 -11.87 -14.33 -34.65
CA GLU A 201 -11.22 -14.83 -35.86
C GLU A 201 -9.98 -15.69 -35.53
N ARG A 202 -9.22 -15.31 -34.49
CA ARG A 202 -8.08 -16.09 -34.00
C ARG A 202 -8.49 -17.42 -33.36
N MET A 203 -9.59 -17.46 -32.60
CA MET A 203 -10.07 -18.73 -32.02
C MET A 203 -10.60 -19.67 -33.10
N ARG A 204 -11.29 -19.13 -34.10
CA ARG A 204 -11.77 -19.93 -35.24
C ARG A 204 -10.63 -20.52 -36.08
N ASN A 205 -9.50 -19.82 -36.16
CA ASN A 205 -8.32 -20.31 -36.89
C ASN A 205 -7.58 -21.41 -36.12
N LEU A 206 -7.61 -21.39 -34.78
CA LEU A 206 -7.05 -22.44 -33.93
C LEU A 206 -7.90 -23.73 -33.96
N GLU A 207 -9.23 -23.60 -34.01
CA GLU A 207 -10.13 -24.77 -34.16
C GLU A 207 -9.96 -25.50 -35.50
N ASN A 208 -9.52 -24.81 -36.56
CA ASN A 208 -9.25 -25.45 -37.86
C ASN A 208 -7.85 -26.09 -37.96
N GLU A 209 -6.90 -25.78 -37.07
CA GLU A 209 -5.54 -26.37 -37.08
C GLU A 209 -5.47 -27.72 -36.33
N GLU A 210 -6.50 -28.09 -35.57
CA GLU A 210 -6.55 -29.38 -34.85
C GLU A 210 -6.98 -30.58 -35.74
N GLU A 211 -7.49 -30.35 -36.95
CA GLU A 211 -7.89 -31.45 -37.87
C GLU A 211 -6.76 -31.96 -38.80
N GLU A 212 -5.61 -31.28 -38.90
CA GLU A 212 -4.54 -31.65 -39.87
C GLU A 212 -3.16 -31.89 -39.23
N GLY A 213 -3.15 -32.40 -37.99
CA GLY A 213 -1.93 -32.73 -37.23
C GLY A 213 -1.93 -34.15 -36.66
N GLY A 214 -2.51 -35.11 -37.39
CA GLY A 214 -2.61 -36.51 -36.99
C GLY A 214 -1.26 -37.17 -36.71
N MET A 215 -1.19 -37.89 -35.59
CA MET A 215 -0.07 -38.72 -35.17
C MET A 215 0.39 -39.69 -36.26
N HIS A 216 1.70 -39.70 -36.53
CA HIS A 216 2.36 -40.88 -37.09
C HIS A 216 3.32 -41.45 -36.05
N LEU A 217 3.05 -42.71 -35.70
CA LEU A 217 3.85 -43.62 -34.87
C LEU A 217 5.30 -43.75 -35.35
#